data_AF-D2C215-F1
#
_entry.id   AF-D2C215-F1
#
_cell.length_a   1.000
_cell.length_b   1.000
_cell.length_c   1.000
_cell.angle_alpha   90.00
_cell.angle_beta   90.00
_cell.angle_gamma   90.00
#
_symmetry.space_group_name_H-M   'P 1'
#
loop_
_entity.id
_entity.type
_entity.pdbx_description
1 polymer ?
#
loop_
_entity_poly.entity_id
_entity_poly.type
_entity_poly.pdbx_seq_one_letter_code
_entity_poly.pdbx_strand_id
1 'polypeptide(L)'
;MQTKKHEIGVGVFMLIALCAIIFLCLKVADLKSLGQQQTYRLYATFDNIGGLKVRSPVKVGGVVIGRVVDISLDTKTYLPRVAMDIDKRYNHIPDTSSLAVRTSGLLGEQYLALNIGFEDEDMGTSILQDGGTIQDTKPAMVLEDLIGQFLYKSGGNNTDNASQNNANQGHTEPTAPKPAEKNGDAAKPEASEKPAQQP
;
A
#
# COMPACT_ATOMS: atom_id res chain seq x y z
N MET A 1 27.37 4.41 68.67
CA MET A 1 28.04 3.66 67.58
C MET A 1 27.08 2.87 66.67
N GLN A 2 25.85 2.55 67.08
CA GLN A 2 24.90 1.75 66.27
C GLN A 2 24.29 2.50 65.06
N THR A 3 24.10 3.82 65.15
CA THR A 3 23.48 4.63 64.07
C THR A 3 24.27 4.61 62.76
N LYS A 4 25.61 4.71 62.84
CA LYS A 4 26.51 4.66 61.68
C LYS A 4 26.40 3.35 60.88
N LYS A 5 26.11 2.23 61.54
CA LYS A 5 25.93 0.93 60.86
C LYS A 5 24.63 0.88 60.06
N HIS A 6 23.55 1.47 60.59
CA HIS A 6 22.27 1.55 59.89
C HIS A 6 22.32 2.52 58.71
N GLU A 7 22.99 3.67 58.87
CA GLU A 7 23.18 4.65 57.78
C GLU A 7 23.93 4.04 56.59
N ILE A 8 25.01 3.28 56.84
CA ILE A 8 25.75 2.55 55.78
C ILE A 8 24.89 1.46 55.15
N GLY A 9 24.10 0.73 55.95
CA GLY A 9 23.20 -0.31 55.44
C GLY A 9 22.13 0.25 54.50
N VAL A 10 21.54 1.41 54.83
CA VAL A 10 20.58 2.10 53.97
C VAL A 10 21.25 2.61 52.69
N GLY A 11 22.47 3.16 52.79
CA GLY A 11 23.23 3.59 51.62
C GLY A 11 23.53 2.46 50.63
N VAL A 12 23.98 1.29 51.12
CA VAL A 12 24.21 0.10 50.30
C VAL A 12 22.92 -0.41 49.68
N PHE A 13 21.83 -0.45 50.45
CA PHE A 13 20.52 -0.84 49.93
C PHE A 13 20.06 0.08 48.80
N MET A 14 20.20 1.40 48.97
CA MET A 14 19.84 2.37 47.94
C MET A 14 20.70 2.22 46.68
N LEU A 15 22.00 1.94 46.85
CA LEU A 15 22.91 1.69 45.72
C LEU A 15 22.50 0.44 44.94
N ILE A 16 22.17 -0.65 45.62
CA ILE A 16 21.69 -1.89 44.98
C ILE A 16 20.37 -1.64 44.24
N ALA A 17 19.44 -0.92 44.85
CA ALA A 17 18.17 -0.56 44.22
C ALA A 17 18.40 0.28 42.95
N LEU A 18 19.30 1.27 43.01
CA LEU A 18 19.66 2.09 41.86
C LEU A 18 20.29 1.23 40.74
N CYS A 19 21.23 0.35 41.07
CA CYS A 19 21.84 -0.56 40.10
C CYS A 19 20.81 -1.49 39.47
N ALA A 20 19.84 -2.00 40.24
CA ALA A 20 18.76 -2.83 39.72
C ALA A 20 17.84 -2.08 38.75
N ILE A 21 17.51 -0.82 39.05
CA ILE A 21 16.72 0.05 38.18
C ILE A 21 17.48 0.31 36.87
N ILE A 22 18.75 0.68 36.96
CA ILE A 22 19.60 0.90 35.77
C ILE A 22 19.65 -0.38 34.93
N PHE A 23 19.92 -1.53 35.54
CA PHE A 23 19.98 -2.81 34.85
C PHE A 23 18.67 -3.14 34.12
N LEU A 24 17.51 -2.92 34.77
CA LEU A 24 16.20 -3.13 34.17
C LEU A 24 15.98 -2.18 32.99
N CYS A 25 16.30 -0.89 33.13
CA CYS A 25 16.20 0.09 32.04
C CYS A 25 17.04 -0.32 30.83
N LEU A 26 18.30 -0.73 31.03
CA LEU A 26 19.17 -1.18 29.94
C LEU A 26 18.63 -2.45 29.26
N LYS A 27 17.99 -3.36 30.04
CA LYS A 27 17.36 -4.58 29.53
C LYS A 27 16.11 -4.29 28.68
N VAL A 28 15.27 -3.37 29.13
CA VAL A 28 14.01 -3.01 28.46
C VAL A 28 14.25 -2.13 27.23
N ALA A 29 15.28 -1.29 27.25
CA ALA A 29 15.64 -0.41 26.14
C ALA A 29 16.13 -1.15 24.88
N ASP A 30 16.29 -2.47 24.93
CA ASP A 30 16.79 -3.30 23.83
C ASP A 30 18.04 -2.70 23.17
N LEU A 31 19.04 -2.36 24.00
CA LEU A 31 20.28 -1.71 23.55
C LEU A 31 21.06 -2.54 22.51
N LYS A 32 20.77 -3.85 22.37
CA LYS A 32 21.32 -4.69 21.30
C LYS A 32 20.84 -4.27 19.92
N SER A 33 19.62 -3.72 19.82
CA SER A 33 19.06 -3.13 18.59
C SER A 33 19.76 -1.81 18.21
N LEU A 34 20.50 -1.17 19.13
CA LEU A 34 21.34 0.01 18.87
C LEU A 34 22.72 -0.34 18.33
N GLY A 35 23.10 -1.62 18.30
CA GLY A 35 24.25 -2.04 17.50
C GLY A 35 23.93 -1.70 16.04
N GLN A 36 24.77 -0.88 15.42
CA GLN A 36 24.61 -0.43 14.03
C GLN A 36 24.76 -1.63 13.09
N GLN A 37 23.73 -2.47 13.02
CA GLN A 37 23.57 -3.44 11.95
C GLN A 37 23.55 -2.63 10.67
N GLN A 38 24.47 -2.97 9.79
CA GLN A 38 24.57 -2.29 8.52
C GLN A 38 23.28 -2.56 7.75
N THR A 39 22.50 -1.51 7.50
CA THR A 39 21.27 -1.57 6.71
C THR A 39 21.45 -0.83 5.40
N TYR A 40 20.55 -1.07 4.45
CA TYR A 40 20.35 -0.26 3.27
C TYR A 40 18.87 0.11 3.14
N ARG A 41 18.59 1.27 2.57
CA ARG A 41 17.27 1.88 2.49
C ARG A 41 16.58 1.47 1.20
N LEU A 42 15.37 0.96 1.30
CA LEU A 42 14.46 0.78 0.18
C LEU A 42 13.22 1.66 0.33
N TYR A 43 12.60 1.97 -0.79
CA TYR A 43 11.36 2.75 -0.87
C TYR A 43 10.26 1.94 -1.55
N ALA A 44 9.02 2.23 -1.17
CA ALA A 44 7.84 1.71 -1.84
C ALA A 44 6.72 2.73 -1.71
N THR A 45 5.85 2.81 -2.72
CA THR A 45 4.69 3.70 -2.72
C THR A 45 3.45 2.85 -2.70
N PHE A 46 2.50 3.11 -1.80
CA PHE A 46 1.27 2.33 -1.67
C PHE A 46 0.05 3.22 -1.89
N ASP A 47 -1.03 2.66 -2.42
CA ASP A 47 -2.32 3.37 -2.47
C ASP A 47 -2.95 3.53 -1.09
N ASN A 48 -2.82 2.50 -0.25
CA ASN A 48 -3.31 2.51 1.12
C ASN A 48 -2.37 1.69 2.01
N ILE A 49 -1.85 2.33 3.06
CA ILE A 49 -0.96 1.71 4.05
C ILE A 49 -1.70 1.20 5.30
N GLY A 50 -3.00 1.46 5.42
CA GLY A 50 -3.81 1.11 6.57
C GLY A 50 -3.26 1.68 7.88
N GLY A 51 -3.11 0.81 8.88
CA GLY A 51 -2.50 1.08 10.18
C GLY A 51 -0.99 0.79 10.26
N LEU A 52 -0.27 0.77 9.14
CA LEU A 52 1.19 0.64 9.12
C LEU A 52 1.82 1.86 9.82
N LYS A 53 2.85 1.61 10.65
CA LYS A 53 3.51 2.64 11.44
C LYS A 53 5.04 2.53 11.32
N VAL A 54 5.73 3.60 11.69
CA VAL A 54 7.19 3.57 11.87
C VAL A 54 7.55 2.47 12.87
N ARG A 55 8.66 1.76 12.61
CA ARG A 55 9.13 0.53 13.29
C ARG A 55 8.35 -0.74 13.00
N SER A 56 7.29 -0.71 12.18
CA SER A 56 6.64 -1.94 11.71
C SER A 56 7.67 -2.86 11.03
N PRO A 57 7.62 -4.17 11.29
CA PRO A 57 8.61 -5.10 10.74
C PRO A 57 8.40 -5.32 9.23
N VAL A 58 9.50 -5.49 8.51
CA VAL A 58 9.52 -6.03 7.13
C VAL A 58 9.89 -7.49 7.22
N LYS A 59 9.06 -8.37 6.63
CA LYS A 59 9.20 -9.82 6.74
C LYS A 59 9.24 -10.50 5.38
N VAL A 60 10.09 -11.51 5.25
CA VAL A 60 10.10 -12.48 4.14
C VAL A 60 9.75 -13.84 4.71
N GLY A 61 8.70 -14.49 4.20
CA GLY A 61 8.28 -15.80 4.69
C GLY A 61 7.99 -15.87 6.21
N GLY A 62 7.69 -14.73 6.85
CA GLY A 62 7.50 -14.63 8.30
C GLY A 62 8.74 -14.25 9.12
N VAL A 63 9.93 -14.25 8.51
CA VAL A 63 11.19 -13.84 9.17
C VAL A 63 11.42 -12.35 9.01
N VAL A 64 11.74 -11.64 10.09
CA VAL A 64 12.02 -10.20 10.07
C VAL A 64 13.38 -9.95 9.43
N ILE A 65 13.41 -9.17 8.35
CA ILE A 65 14.63 -8.80 7.61
C ILE A 65 14.95 -7.29 7.69
N GLY A 66 14.01 -6.50 8.21
CA GLY A 66 14.12 -5.04 8.22
C GLY A 66 12.97 -4.38 8.97
N ARG A 67 12.94 -3.04 8.94
CA ARG A 67 11.91 -2.24 9.60
C ARG A 67 11.57 -0.98 8.80
N VAL A 68 10.33 -0.53 8.92
CA VAL A 68 9.90 0.78 8.43
C VAL A 68 10.56 1.87 9.26
N VAL A 69 11.14 2.86 8.60
CA VAL A 69 11.85 3.97 9.25
C VAL A 69 11.10 5.28 9.08
N ASP A 70 10.48 5.48 7.92
CA ASP A 70 9.71 6.70 7.65
C ASP A 70 8.47 6.38 6.81
N ILE A 71 7.42 7.17 7.02
CA ILE A 71 6.19 7.16 6.22
C ILE A 71 5.86 8.61 5.94
N SER A 72 5.87 8.98 4.67
CA SER A 72 5.57 10.32 4.20
C SER A 72 4.52 10.28 3.10
N LEU A 73 3.87 11.41 2.84
CA LEU A 73 2.93 11.56 1.73
C LEU A 73 3.63 12.31 0.60
N ASP A 74 3.65 11.74 -0.60
CA ASP A 74 4.20 12.45 -1.75
C ASP A 74 3.30 13.64 -2.11
N THR A 75 3.86 14.84 -2.20
CA THR A 75 3.08 16.07 -2.40
C THR A 75 2.54 16.24 -3.82
N LYS A 76 3.01 15.44 -4.78
CA LYS A 76 2.59 15.50 -6.19
C LYS A 76 1.53 14.44 -6.48
N THR A 77 1.77 13.22 -6.04
CA THR A 77 0.86 12.08 -6.30
C THR A 77 -0.16 11.87 -5.18
N TYR A 78 0.07 12.45 -4.00
CA TYR A 78 -0.71 12.20 -2.78
C TYR A 78 -0.77 10.72 -2.40
N LEU A 79 0.23 9.94 -2.82
CA LEU A 79 0.37 8.54 -2.43
C LEU A 79 1.34 8.41 -1.24
N PRO A 80 1.02 7.57 -0.24
CA PRO A 80 1.94 7.21 0.82
C PRO A 80 3.25 6.60 0.29
N ARG A 81 4.37 7.24 0.61
CA ARG A 81 5.72 6.74 0.38
C ARG A 81 6.29 6.19 1.68
N VAL A 82 6.65 4.91 1.67
CA VAL A 82 7.21 4.19 2.81
C VAL A 82 8.69 3.97 2.59
N ALA A 83 9.49 4.34 3.59
CA ALA A 83 10.93 4.14 3.62
C ALA A 83 11.26 3.05 4.63
N MET A 84 12.01 2.02 4.21
CA MET A 84 12.36 0.88 5.07
C MET A 84 13.85 0.56 5.01
N ASP A 85 14.40 0.22 6.18
CA ASP A 85 15.77 -0.27 6.28
C ASP A 85 15.76 -1.79 6.28
N ILE A 86 16.51 -2.37 5.35
CA ILE A 86 16.74 -3.80 5.22
C ILE A 86 18.15 -4.12 5.69
N ASP A 87 18.31 -5.20 6.43
CA ASP A 87 19.62 -5.66 6.91
C ASP A 87 20.51 -6.08 5.71
N LYS A 88 21.75 -5.57 5.63
CA LYS A 88 22.67 -5.82 4.50
C LYS A 88 23.01 -7.30 4.32
N ARG A 89 22.79 -8.14 5.33
CA ARG A 89 22.90 -9.61 5.17
C ARG A 89 21.89 -10.19 4.15
N TYR A 90 20.84 -9.44 3.81
CA TYR A 90 19.80 -9.78 2.84
C TYR A 90 19.86 -8.81 1.66
N ASN A 91 20.99 -8.76 0.95
CA ASN A 91 21.27 -7.82 -0.14
C ASN A 91 20.96 -8.37 -1.55
N HIS A 92 20.25 -9.49 -1.64
CA HIS A 92 19.95 -10.17 -2.89
C HIS A 92 18.42 -10.23 -3.08
N ILE A 93 17.84 -9.05 -3.32
CA ILE A 93 16.41 -8.86 -3.53
C ILE A 93 16.23 -8.33 -4.97
N PRO A 94 15.65 -9.12 -5.89
CA PRO A 94 15.35 -8.66 -7.24
C PRO A 94 14.35 -7.51 -7.25
N ASP A 95 14.46 -6.60 -8.21
CA ASP A 95 13.52 -5.49 -8.46
C ASP A 95 12.11 -5.95 -8.85
N THR A 96 11.98 -7.19 -9.33
CA THR A 96 10.72 -7.90 -9.59
C THR A 96 9.99 -8.35 -8.32
N SER A 97 10.57 -8.14 -7.14
CA SER A 97 9.95 -8.50 -5.86
C SER A 97 8.73 -7.64 -5.56
N SER A 98 7.78 -8.20 -4.81
CA SER A 98 6.53 -7.51 -4.45
C SER A 98 6.45 -7.24 -2.95
N LEU A 99 5.78 -6.15 -2.58
CA LEU A 99 5.59 -5.77 -1.19
C LEU A 99 4.11 -5.62 -0.85
N ALA A 100 3.65 -6.27 0.22
CA ALA A 100 2.24 -6.23 0.62
C ALA A 100 2.09 -5.79 2.07
N VAL A 101 1.14 -4.90 2.36
CA VAL A 101 0.75 -4.61 3.74
C VAL A 101 -0.14 -5.75 4.25
N ARG A 102 0.28 -6.40 5.34
CA ARG A 102 -0.47 -7.50 5.96
C ARG A 102 -0.66 -7.26 7.45
N THR A 103 -1.72 -7.83 8.01
CA THR A 103 -1.99 -7.81 9.45
C THR A 103 -1.49 -9.10 10.09
N SER A 104 -0.87 -9.01 11.26
CA SER A 104 -0.46 -10.19 12.02
C SER A 104 -1.69 -10.85 12.66
N GLY A 105 -2.21 -11.91 12.03
CA GLY A 105 -3.47 -12.53 12.47
C GLY A 105 -4.67 -11.59 12.25
N LEU A 106 -5.68 -11.68 13.13
CA LEU A 106 -6.91 -10.88 13.01
C LEU A 106 -6.78 -9.48 13.62
N LEU A 107 -6.10 -9.37 14.77
CA LEU A 107 -6.07 -8.17 15.61
C LEU A 107 -4.65 -7.61 15.82
N GLY A 108 -3.63 -8.26 15.24
CA GLY A 108 -2.26 -7.84 15.46
C GLY A 108 -1.90 -6.59 14.67
N GLU A 109 -0.65 -6.17 14.82
CA GLU A 109 -0.14 -5.03 14.09
C GLU A 109 0.10 -5.33 12.61
N GLN A 110 0.05 -4.27 11.81
CA GLN A 110 0.39 -4.34 10.40
C GLN A 110 1.90 -4.36 10.19
N TYR A 111 2.31 -5.15 9.19
CA TYR A 111 3.68 -5.37 8.80
C TYR A 111 3.79 -5.42 7.27
N LEU A 112 5.00 -5.22 6.76
CA LEU A 112 5.28 -5.36 5.34
C LEU A 112 5.74 -6.78 5.04
N ALA A 113 5.02 -7.47 4.16
CA ALA A 113 5.39 -8.78 3.64
C ALA A 113 6.08 -8.61 2.28
N LEU A 114 7.38 -8.83 2.26
CA LEU A 114 8.18 -8.88 1.03
C LEU A 114 8.11 -10.29 0.46
N ASN A 115 7.67 -10.40 -0.79
CA ASN A 115 7.72 -11.63 -1.57
C ASN A 115 8.84 -11.49 -2.60
N ILE A 116 9.81 -12.40 -2.54
CA ILE A 116 10.97 -12.38 -3.43
C ILE A 116 10.50 -12.72 -4.84
N GLY A 117 10.85 -11.85 -5.79
CA GLY A 117 10.59 -12.04 -7.21
C GLY A 117 11.54 -13.04 -7.85
N PHE A 118 11.51 -13.10 -9.18
CA PHE A 118 12.45 -13.89 -9.95
C PHE A 118 13.66 -13.03 -10.36
N GLU A 119 14.81 -13.68 -10.49
CA GLU A 119 16.01 -13.11 -11.06
C GLU A 119 16.28 -13.82 -12.39
N ASP A 120 16.42 -13.03 -13.44
CA ASP A 120 16.77 -13.48 -14.77
C ASP A 120 17.64 -12.39 -15.44
N GLU A 121 18.95 -12.66 -15.49
CA GLU A 121 19.94 -11.76 -16.11
C GLU A 121 19.64 -11.54 -17.60
N ASP A 122 19.12 -12.54 -18.30
CA ASP A 122 18.80 -12.46 -19.72
C ASP A 122 17.56 -11.58 -19.98
N MET A 123 16.66 -11.49 -18.99
CA MET A 123 15.51 -10.57 -18.99
C MET A 123 15.82 -9.19 -18.39
N GLY A 124 17.06 -8.93 -17.99
CA GLY A 124 17.50 -7.62 -17.50
C GLY A 124 17.00 -7.27 -16.10
N THR A 125 16.66 -8.25 -15.27
CA THR A 125 16.30 -7.99 -13.86
C THR A 125 17.51 -7.48 -13.09
N SER A 126 17.30 -6.55 -12.17
CA SER A 126 18.39 -6.01 -11.36
C SER A 126 18.17 -6.27 -9.86
N ILE A 127 19.27 -6.37 -9.12
CA ILE A 127 19.23 -6.45 -7.67
C ILE A 127 19.05 -5.05 -7.09
N LEU A 128 18.08 -4.90 -6.19
CA LEU A 128 17.80 -3.65 -5.50
C LEU A 128 18.98 -3.26 -4.60
N GLN A 129 19.45 -2.03 -4.82
CA GLN A 129 20.52 -1.41 -4.03
C GLN A 129 19.96 -0.35 -3.08
N ASP A 130 20.85 0.29 -2.32
CA ASP A 130 20.49 1.41 -1.47
C ASP A 130 19.81 2.53 -2.27
N GLY A 131 18.66 3.01 -1.77
CA GLY A 131 17.79 3.94 -2.48
C GLY A 131 16.86 3.31 -3.52
N GLY A 132 16.93 1.99 -3.73
CA GLY A 132 16.06 1.25 -4.63
C GLY A 132 14.59 1.39 -4.28
N THR A 133 13.72 1.30 -5.29
CA THR A 133 12.26 1.43 -5.13
C THR A 133 11.56 0.18 -5.64
N ILE A 134 10.76 -0.46 -4.80
CA ILE A 134 9.89 -1.58 -5.15
C ILE A 134 8.61 -1.02 -5.77
N GLN A 135 8.32 -1.44 -7.00
CA GLN A 135 7.18 -0.94 -7.77
C GLN A 135 5.92 -1.79 -7.59
N ASP A 136 6.05 -3.11 -7.46
CA ASP A 136 4.90 -3.99 -7.22
C ASP A 136 4.51 -3.94 -5.73
N THR A 137 3.54 -3.07 -5.42
CA THR A 137 3.00 -2.92 -4.08
C THR A 137 1.55 -3.32 -4.01
N LYS A 138 1.17 -4.01 -2.93
CA LYS A 138 -0.21 -4.42 -2.65
C LYS A 138 -0.73 -3.66 -1.43
N PRO A 139 -1.81 -2.88 -1.57
CA PRO A 139 -2.32 -2.05 -0.49
C PRO A 139 -2.87 -2.88 0.67
N ALA A 140 -3.05 -2.23 1.81
CA ALA A 140 -3.75 -2.81 2.95
C ALA A 140 -5.20 -3.13 2.57
N MET A 141 -5.68 -4.29 3.03
CA MET A 141 -7.11 -4.61 2.93
C MET A 141 -7.87 -3.81 3.99
N VAL A 142 -8.91 -3.11 3.54
CA VAL A 142 -9.88 -2.42 4.39
C VAL A 142 -11.07 -3.36 4.58
N LEU A 143 -11.43 -3.65 5.83
CA LEU A 143 -12.45 -4.66 6.14
C LEU A 143 -13.81 -4.27 5.56
N GLU A 144 -14.10 -2.98 5.57
CA GLU A 144 -15.29 -2.36 5.05
C GLU A 144 -15.48 -2.68 3.56
N ASP A 145 -14.41 -2.62 2.77
CA ASP A 145 -14.44 -2.93 1.34
C ASP A 145 -14.74 -4.42 1.10
N LEU A 146 -14.20 -5.30 1.94
CA LEU A 146 -14.44 -6.74 1.86
C LEU A 146 -15.90 -7.08 2.21
N ILE A 147 -16.46 -6.44 3.23
CA ILE A 147 -17.88 -6.61 3.59
C ILE A 147 -18.76 -6.10 2.45
N GLY A 148 -18.46 -4.93 1.88
CA GLY A 148 -19.18 -4.39 0.72
C GLY A 148 -19.15 -5.36 -0.47
N GLN A 149 -17.98 -5.89 -0.81
CA GLN A 149 -17.83 -6.86 -1.89
C GLN A 149 -18.60 -8.16 -1.62
N PHE A 150 -18.64 -8.62 -0.37
CA PHE A 150 -19.39 -9.82 0.03
C PHE A 150 -20.90 -9.60 -0.07
N LEU A 151 -21.42 -8.50 0.47
CA LEU A 151 -22.85 -8.17 0.42
C LEU A 151 -23.34 -8.01 -1.03
N TYR A 152 -22.56 -7.36 -1.88
CA TYR A 152 -22.90 -7.19 -3.29
C TYR A 152 -22.92 -8.54 -4.04
N LYS A 153 -21.91 -9.40 -3.83
CA LYS A 153 -21.87 -10.75 -4.43
C LYS A 153 -22.98 -11.67 -3.91
N SER A 154 -23.43 -11.48 -2.68
CA SER A 154 -24.51 -12.26 -2.08
C SER A 154 -25.90 -11.75 -2.49
N GLY A 155 -26.07 -10.43 -2.65
CA GLY A 155 -27.33 -9.79 -3.01
C GLY A 155 -27.65 -9.74 -4.51
N GLY A 156 -26.65 -9.93 -5.39
CA GLY A 156 -26.78 -9.81 -6.84
C GLY A 156 -27.28 -11.05 -7.60
N ASN A 157 -27.57 -12.17 -6.92
CA ASN A 157 -27.88 -13.45 -7.60
C ASN A 157 -29.38 -13.79 -7.66
N ASN A 158 -30.30 -12.83 -7.47
CA ASN A 158 -31.73 -13.14 -7.32
C ASN A 158 -32.69 -12.15 -8.02
N THR A 159 -32.32 -11.56 -9.17
CA THR A 159 -33.24 -10.66 -9.87
C THR A 159 -33.08 -10.52 -11.39
N ASP A 160 -32.65 -11.55 -12.12
CA ASP A 160 -32.68 -11.50 -13.60
C ASP A 160 -33.29 -12.78 -14.21
N ASN A 161 -34.60 -12.97 -14.03
CA ASN A 161 -35.42 -13.87 -14.85
C ASN A 161 -36.93 -13.55 -14.72
N ALA A 162 -37.32 -12.30 -14.95
CA ALA A 162 -38.73 -11.93 -15.09
C ALA A 162 -38.89 -10.63 -15.88
N SER A 163 -38.58 -10.66 -17.18
CA SER A 163 -39.22 -9.79 -18.20
C SER A 163 -38.85 -10.24 -19.61
N GLN A 164 -39.30 -11.43 -19.99
CA GLN A 164 -39.66 -11.74 -21.37
C GLN A 164 -41.08 -12.28 -21.35
N ASN A 165 -42.07 -11.39 -21.49
CA ASN A 165 -43.34 -11.68 -22.13
C ASN A 165 -44.22 -10.43 -22.00
N ASN A 166 -44.44 -9.76 -23.13
CA ASN A 166 -45.76 -9.45 -23.67
C ASN A 166 -45.69 -8.23 -24.60
N ALA A 167 -45.73 -8.47 -25.91
CA ALA A 167 -46.48 -7.66 -26.87
C ALA A 167 -46.26 -8.22 -28.29
N ASN A 168 -46.99 -9.28 -28.63
CA ASN A 168 -47.32 -9.53 -30.04
C ASN A 168 -48.72 -10.16 -30.10
N GLN A 169 -49.71 -9.36 -30.48
CA GLN A 169 -50.77 -9.72 -31.44
C GLN A 169 -51.72 -8.53 -31.67
N GLY A 170 -51.90 -8.16 -32.94
CA GLY A 170 -52.94 -7.22 -33.38
C GLY A 170 -52.65 -6.54 -34.72
N HIS A 171 -52.70 -7.28 -35.83
CA HIS A 171 -52.75 -6.75 -37.20
C HIS A 171 -54.09 -6.03 -37.47
N THR A 172 -54.08 -4.92 -38.21
CA THR A 172 -54.86 -4.71 -39.45
C THR A 172 -54.42 -3.40 -40.12
N GLU A 173 -53.89 -3.53 -41.34
CA GLU A 173 -53.71 -2.46 -42.32
C GLU A 173 -55.07 -2.11 -42.95
N PRO A 174 -55.30 -0.86 -43.40
CA PRO A 174 -55.30 -0.66 -44.85
C PRO A 174 -54.76 0.70 -45.35
N THR A 175 -53.90 0.62 -46.38
CA THR A 175 -53.94 1.42 -47.63
C THR A 175 -53.50 2.90 -47.61
N ALA A 176 -52.46 3.17 -48.41
CA ALA A 176 -51.85 4.48 -48.74
C ALA A 176 -52.78 5.42 -49.56
N PRO A 177 -52.45 6.73 -49.75
CA PRO A 177 -51.36 7.12 -50.67
C PRO A 177 -50.51 8.37 -50.27
N LYS A 178 -49.24 8.40 -50.71
CA LYS A 178 -48.39 9.60 -50.98
C LYS A 178 -48.91 10.29 -52.29
N PRO A 179 -48.53 11.51 -52.76
CA PRO A 179 -47.42 12.39 -52.34
C PRO A 179 -47.56 13.94 -52.51
N ALA A 180 -46.61 14.69 -51.95
CA ALA A 180 -46.03 15.97 -52.46
C ALA A 180 -44.90 16.38 -51.48
N GLU A 181 -43.60 16.28 -51.73
CA GLU A 181 -42.72 16.98 -52.70
C GLU A 181 -42.83 18.52 -52.66
N LYS A 182 -41.87 19.18 -52.00
CA LYS A 182 -41.29 20.46 -52.47
C LYS A 182 -39.87 20.70 -51.94
N ASN A 183 -39.04 21.10 -52.89
CA ASN A 183 -37.58 21.33 -52.92
C ASN A 183 -37.05 22.52 -52.10
N GLY A 184 -35.72 22.52 -51.96
CA GLY A 184 -34.82 23.71 -51.88
C GLY A 184 -34.66 24.26 -50.46
N ASP A 185 -33.49 24.65 -49.95
CA ASP A 185 -32.38 25.39 -50.58
C ASP A 185 -31.16 25.27 -49.62
N ALA A 186 -30.06 24.62 -50.01
CA ALA A 186 -28.76 25.23 -50.34
C ALA A 186 -28.46 26.61 -49.74
N ALA A 187 -27.42 26.70 -48.88
CA ALA A 187 -26.31 27.67 -49.01
C ALA A 187 -25.39 27.62 -47.77
N LYS A 188 -24.23 27.00 -47.94
CA LYS A 188 -23.01 27.21 -47.14
C LYS A 188 -22.05 28.00 -48.04
N PRO A 189 -21.46 29.12 -47.61
CA PRO A 189 -20.27 29.64 -48.26
C PRO A 189 -19.02 29.14 -47.53
N GLU A 190 -18.06 28.74 -48.36
CA GLU A 190 -16.67 28.39 -48.05
C GLU A 190 -15.77 29.46 -48.71
N ALA A 191 -14.49 29.51 -48.30
CA ALA A 191 -13.41 30.45 -48.66
C ALA A 191 -13.40 31.75 -47.83
N SER A 192 -12.29 32.30 -47.35
CA SER A 192 -10.83 32.20 -47.61
C SER A 192 -10.16 32.88 -46.38
N GLU A 193 -8.93 32.68 -45.91
CA GLU A 193 -7.60 32.79 -46.54
C GLU A 193 -6.54 32.51 -45.44
N LYS A 194 -5.36 31.99 -45.81
CA LYS A 194 -4.13 31.78 -45.00
C LYS A 194 -3.21 33.04 -45.14
N PRO A 195 -1.93 33.11 -44.68
CA PRO A 195 -1.19 32.59 -43.50
C PRO A 195 -0.25 33.66 -42.82
N ALA A 196 0.58 33.19 -41.87
CA ALA A 196 1.83 33.79 -41.31
C ALA A 196 1.64 34.75 -40.12
N GLN A 197 2.48 34.79 -39.06
CA GLN A 197 3.92 34.54 -38.96
C GLN A 197 4.33 34.34 -37.49
N GLN A 198 5.31 33.47 -37.24
CA GLN A 198 6.20 33.44 -36.05
C GLN A 198 7.60 33.89 -36.54
N PRO A 199 8.60 34.18 -35.68
CA PRO A 199 8.82 33.70 -34.30
C PRO A 199 8.51 34.73 -33.21
#